data_AF-A0A3N0IYM4-F1
#
_entry.id   AF-A0A3N0IYM4-F1
#
_cell.length_a   1.000
_cell.length_b   1.000
_cell.length_c   1.000
_cell.angle_alpha   90.00
_cell.angle_beta   90.00
_cell.angle_gamma   90.00
#
_symmetry.space_group_name_H-M   'P 1'
#
loop_
_entity.id
_entity.type
_entity.pdbx_description
1 polymer ?
#
loop_
_entity_poly.entity_id
_entity_poly.type
_entity_poly.pdbx_seq_one_letter_code
_entity_poly.pdbx_strand_id
1 'polypeptide(L)'
;MLTLFAHAKRNFAGIAVALVAAMLVVSFALPAQAFGLDVERWTAKPNKDGDNTTVMGATATRVTWHGQAAEDESVAAVTINMPEGTTIDAENVKTTVVAGLDRLEASAQATVEGTTVNVTLDEPAPAGALVMIECNRTLLPGGGGSFGLAGTYTTADGQQHDMPATDQVINVVGTSPAEQLSSWLADQDWVKAWNTNKFLHLFFDPTLIVTSVPALVAGWLVSIGIVIISFPLAIPLGLLWSFLRMAKSRIPRAIGATYINIVRGTPLFLQLYIAFFGLPLMGMQMDNFVLGAIVLVMNSSAYLAEIFRAGIQSINKGQFEAARSLGMNGAQTMLFVIIPQTVRRVIPTMTSEFILMYKDTSLLAAVGVMELMMYAKTITAATGNVTPYIVAAGFYLIVTIPLTKLINTMESRMAGGRRRKKNLAITSEEAVVPDSDAAVSKSLRMSETLAGSNHISH
;
A
#
# COMPACT_ATOMS: atom_id res chain seq x y z
N MET A 1 94.49 13.44 31.92
CA MET A 1 93.83 12.16 32.23
C MET A 1 92.30 12.19 32.06
N LEU A 2 91.62 13.35 32.07
CA LEU A 2 90.15 13.43 31.85
C LEU A 2 89.68 13.40 30.37
N THR A 3 90.55 13.64 29.39
CA THR A 3 90.16 13.74 27.97
C THR A 3 90.11 12.39 27.22
N LEU A 4 90.84 11.38 27.70
CA LEU A 4 90.84 10.03 27.10
C LEU A 4 89.61 9.20 27.51
N PHE A 5 89.08 9.38 28.73
CA PHE A 5 87.88 8.66 29.19
C PHE A 5 86.58 9.15 28.53
N ALA A 6 86.53 10.42 28.08
CA ALA A 6 85.36 10.98 27.42
C ALA A 6 85.15 10.42 25.99
N HIS A 7 86.24 10.13 25.26
CA HIS A 7 86.16 9.54 23.91
C HIS A 7 85.75 8.06 23.92
N ALA A 8 86.20 7.28 24.91
CA ALA A 8 85.81 5.87 25.03
C ALA A 8 84.32 5.67 25.38
N LYS A 9 83.77 6.51 26.28
CA LYS A 9 82.33 6.47 26.62
C LYS A 9 81.42 6.85 25.45
N ARG A 10 81.83 7.81 24.60
CA ARG A 10 81.04 8.24 23.44
C ARG A 10 80.95 7.16 22.37
N ASN A 11 82.01 6.38 22.18
CA ASN A 11 82.03 5.27 21.23
C ASN A 11 81.22 4.06 21.73
N PHE A 12 81.28 3.74 23.03
CA PHE A 12 80.45 2.67 23.60
C PHE A 12 78.94 3.01 23.59
N ALA A 13 78.58 4.25 23.88
CA ALA A 13 77.19 4.70 23.79
C ALA A 13 76.67 4.67 22.34
N GLY A 14 77.49 5.06 21.37
CA GLY A 14 77.14 4.99 19.94
C GLY A 14 76.95 3.54 19.45
N ILE A 15 77.80 2.61 19.89
CA ILE A 15 77.70 1.19 19.53
C ILE A 15 76.48 0.54 20.20
N ALA A 16 76.18 0.89 21.45
CA ALA A 16 74.99 0.40 22.15
C ALA A 16 73.69 0.92 21.51
N VAL A 17 73.64 2.20 21.12
CA VAL A 17 72.48 2.77 20.42
C VAL A 17 72.33 2.16 19.02
N ALA A 18 73.42 1.89 18.31
CA ALA A 18 73.38 1.20 17.02
C ALA A 18 72.92 -0.25 17.15
N LEU A 19 73.31 -0.98 18.20
CA LEU A 19 72.84 -2.34 18.47
C LEU A 19 71.37 -2.38 18.88
N VAL A 20 70.91 -1.43 19.70
CA VAL A 20 69.48 -1.32 20.06
C VAL A 20 68.64 -0.92 18.85
N ALA A 21 69.11 0.02 18.03
CA ALA A 21 68.43 0.39 16.79
C ALA A 21 68.43 -0.75 15.77
N ALA A 22 69.50 -1.54 15.66
CA ALA A 22 69.54 -2.73 14.82
C ALA A 22 68.60 -3.83 15.34
N MET A 23 68.52 -4.06 16.66
CA MET A 23 67.54 -4.98 17.25
C MET A 23 66.10 -4.50 17.06
N LEU A 24 65.84 -3.19 17.12
CA LEU A 24 64.53 -2.58 16.86
C LEU A 24 64.13 -2.71 15.38
N VAL A 25 65.06 -2.49 14.45
CA VAL A 25 64.82 -2.67 13.01
C VAL A 25 64.61 -4.15 12.65
N VAL A 26 65.31 -5.08 13.30
CA VAL A 26 65.10 -6.53 13.11
C VAL A 26 63.77 -7.00 13.72
N SER A 27 63.28 -6.37 14.79
CA SER A 27 61.95 -6.68 15.35
C SER A 27 60.79 -6.09 14.53
N PHE A 28 61.05 -5.13 13.63
CA PHE A 28 60.09 -4.65 12.61
C PHE A 28 60.26 -5.32 11.24
N ALA A 29 61.22 -6.22 11.07
CA ALA A 29 61.53 -6.88 9.79
C ALA A 29 61.37 -8.41 9.82
N LEU A 30 60.63 -8.95 10.80
CA LEU A 30 60.04 -10.26 10.62
C LEU A 30 58.85 -10.10 9.67
N PRO A 31 58.76 -10.83 8.55
CA PRO A 31 57.49 -10.94 7.87
C PRO A 31 56.48 -11.44 8.90
N ALA A 32 55.38 -10.72 9.09
CA ALA A 32 54.23 -11.32 9.76
C ALA A 32 53.95 -12.60 8.96
N GLN A 33 54.03 -13.76 9.61
CA GLN A 33 53.43 -14.96 9.03
C GLN A 33 51.95 -14.62 8.88
N ALA A 34 51.52 -14.42 7.65
CA ALA A 34 50.13 -14.26 7.30
C ALA A 34 49.51 -15.66 7.38
N PHE A 35 49.18 -16.09 8.60
CA PHE A 35 48.30 -17.23 8.80
C PHE A 35 46.89 -16.75 8.46
N GLY A 36 46.20 -17.41 7.54
CA GLY A 36 44.92 -16.87 7.10
C GLY A 36 44.29 -17.59 5.91
N LEU A 37 43.15 -18.23 6.17
CA LEU A 37 42.07 -18.33 5.20
C LEU A 37 41.52 -16.92 4.95
N ASP A 38 41.96 -16.27 3.86
CA ASP A 38 41.52 -14.93 3.51
C ASP A 38 40.11 -14.99 2.89
N VAL A 39 39.17 -14.26 3.49
CA VAL A 39 37.81 -14.14 2.96
C VAL A 39 37.84 -13.30 1.69
N GLU A 40 37.89 -13.97 0.55
CA GLU A 40 37.96 -13.33 -0.76
C GLU A 40 36.64 -12.61 -1.08
N ARG A 41 35.51 -13.28 -0.81
CA ARG A 41 34.21 -12.75 -1.17
C ARG A 41 33.07 -13.32 -0.36
N TRP A 42 32.14 -12.45 0.03
CA TRP A 42 30.80 -12.86 0.44
C TRP A 42 29.73 -12.15 -0.38
N THR A 43 28.69 -12.87 -0.82
CA THR A 43 27.56 -12.30 -1.56
C THR A 43 26.23 -12.96 -1.20
N ALA A 44 25.13 -12.23 -1.39
CA ALA A 44 23.79 -12.82 -1.47
C ALA A 44 23.19 -12.54 -2.84
N LYS A 45 22.41 -13.50 -3.32
CA LYS A 45 21.70 -13.36 -4.58
C LYS A 45 20.56 -12.35 -4.42
N PRO A 46 20.41 -11.37 -5.32
CA PRO A 46 19.23 -10.52 -5.37
C PRO A 46 17.95 -11.35 -5.50
N ASN A 47 16.94 -11.01 -4.70
CA ASN A 47 15.70 -11.79 -4.54
C ASN A 47 14.45 -10.89 -4.54
N LYS A 48 14.55 -9.68 -5.09
CA LYS A 48 13.42 -8.78 -5.31
C LYS A 48 12.91 -8.93 -6.74
N ASP A 49 11.60 -9.16 -6.89
CA ASP A 49 10.99 -9.27 -8.21
C ASP A 49 11.15 -7.97 -9.01
N GLY A 50 11.66 -8.10 -10.24
CA GLY A 50 11.91 -6.98 -11.16
C GLY A 50 13.17 -6.15 -10.84
N ASP A 51 13.97 -6.55 -9.86
CA ASP A 51 15.18 -5.85 -9.44
C ASP A 51 16.34 -6.83 -9.18
N ASN A 52 17.30 -6.85 -10.09
CA ASN A 52 18.45 -7.76 -10.04
C ASN A 52 19.60 -7.26 -9.16
N THR A 53 19.37 -6.27 -8.29
CA THR A 53 20.42 -5.69 -7.43
C THR A 53 20.10 -5.78 -5.93
N THR A 54 18.81 -5.82 -5.58
CA THR A 54 18.37 -5.74 -4.20
C THR A 54 18.26 -7.11 -3.53
N VAL A 55 18.82 -7.21 -2.32
CA VAL A 55 18.62 -8.34 -1.42
C VAL A 55 17.62 -7.94 -0.34
N MET A 56 16.47 -8.60 -0.31
CA MET A 56 15.38 -8.42 0.65
C MET A 56 15.58 -9.35 1.84
N GLY A 57 15.36 -8.83 3.05
CA GLY A 57 15.27 -9.62 4.27
C GLY A 57 14.00 -10.49 4.29
N ALA A 58 13.95 -11.46 5.21
CA ALA A 58 12.82 -12.38 5.40
C ALA A 58 12.31 -13.10 4.12
N THR A 59 13.12 -13.09 3.06
CA THR A 59 12.83 -13.69 1.75
C THR A 59 13.99 -14.61 1.40
N ALA A 60 13.69 -15.82 0.93
CA ALA A 60 14.72 -16.83 0.67
C ALA A 60 15.72 -16.32 -0.37
N THR A 61 17.01 -16.39 -0.05
CA THR A 61 18.11 -16.07 -0.97
C THR A 61 19.19 -17.14 -0.90
N ARG A 62 20.11 -17.13 -1.88
CA ARG A 62 21.35 -17.90 -1.80
C ARG A 62 22.45 -16.98 -1.31
N VAL A 63 23.09 -17.40 -0.24
CA VAL A 63 24.23 -16.73 0.37
C VAL A 63 25.47 -17.54 0.05
N THR A 64 26.52 -16.91 -0.47
CA THR A 64 27.76 -17.56 -0.88
C THR A 64 28.94 -16.90 -0.20
N TRP A 65 29.76 -17.71 0.46
CA TRP A 65 31.04 -17.35 1.03
C TRP A 65 32.17 -18.01 0.25
N HIS A 66 33.26 -17.27 0.06
CA HIS A 66 34.50 -17.70 -0.56
C HIS A 66 35.67 -17.36 0.36
N GLY A 67 36.50 -18.34 0.66
CA GLY A 67 37.79 -18.14 1.32
C GLY A 67 38.90 -18.89 0.60
N GLN A 68 40.06 -18.25 0.48
CA GLN A 68 41.25 -18.87 -0.09
C GLN A 68 42.23 -19.21 1.02
N ALA A 69 42.57 -20.49 1.15
CA ALA A 69 43.56 -20.93 2.13
C ALA A 69 44.96 -20.42 1.77
N ALA A 70 45.81 -20.18 2.77
CA ALA A 70 47.19 -19.80 2.54
C ALA A 70 47.97 -20.92 1.82
N GLU A 71 49.07 -20.56 1.13
CA GLU A 71 49.88 -21.49 0.32
C GLU A 71 50.53 -22.62 1.13
N ASP A 72 50.57 -22.51 2.46
CA ASP A 72 51.15 -23.48 3.40
C ASP A 72 50.12 -24.09 4.37
N GLU A 73 48.82 -23.83 4.21
CA GLU A 73 47.79 -24.17 5.20
C GLU A 73 46.67 -25.04 4.64
N SER A 74 46.44 -26.21 5.26
CA SER A 74 45.32 -27.09 4.91
C SER A 74 44.14 -26.89 5.85
N VAL A 75 42.94 -26.66 5.29
CA VAL A 75 41.73 -26.30 6.05
C VAL A 75 40.84 -27.53 6.24
N ALA A 76 40.49 -27.85 7.48
CA ALA A 76 39.65 -29.00 7.83
C ALA A 76 38.19 -28.60 8.12
N ALA A 77 37.96 -27.42 8.72
CA ALA A 77 36.62 -26.94 9.01
C ALA A 77 36.53 -25.42 8.89
N VAL A 78 35.32 -24.93 8.56
CA VAL A 78 35.00 -23.51 8.45
C VAL A 78 33.69 -23.24 9.19
N THR A 79 33.74 -22.27 10.11
CA THR A 79 32.60 -21.79 10.87
C THR A 79 32.28 -20.37 10.45
N ILE A 80 31.03 -20.11 10.09
CA ILE A 80 30.53 -18.83 9.61
C ILE A 80 29.43 -18.34 10.56
N ASN A 81 29.57 -17.12 11.09
CA ASN A 81 28.57 -16.52 11.99
C ASN A 81 27.63 -15.61 11.20
N MET A 82 26.43 -16.09 10.89
CA MET A 82 25.41 -15.29 10.20
C MET A 82 24.86 -14.19 11.10
N PRO A 83 24.31 -13.11 10.52
CA PRO A 83 23.65 -12.05 11.27
C PRO A 83 22.49 -12.56 12.15
N GLU A 84 22.29 -11.93 13.31
CA GLU A 84 21.14 -12.24 14.16
C GLU A 84 19.81 -12.13 13.42
N GLY A 85 18.94 -13.12 13.59
CA GLY A 85 17.67 -13.22 12.86
C GLY A 85 17.78 -13.91 11.50
N THR A 86 18.95 -14.43 11.14
CA THR A 86 19.10 -15.32 9.98
C THR A 86 18.56 -16.72 10.30
N THR A 87 17.86 -17.35 9.36
CA THR A 87 17.49 -18.77 9.44
C THR A 87 17.98 -19.53 8.22
N ILE A 88 18.49 -20.75 8.46
CA ILE A 88 19.18 -21.57 7.47
C ILE A 88 19.06 -23.03 7.90
N ASP A 89 18.84 -23.92 6.93
CA ASP A 89 18.80 -25.36 7.19
C ASP A 89 20.10 -26.02 6.71
N ALA A 90 20.65 -26.93 7.50
CA ALA A 90 21.89 -27.62 7.18
C ALA A 90 21.85 -28.37 5.83
N GLU A 91 20.69 -28.91 5.46
CA GLU A 91 20.47 -29.61 4.18
C GLU A 91 20.64 -28.71 2.95
N ASN A 92 20.52 -27.40 3.12
CA ASN A 92 20.62 -26.43 2.04
C ASN A 92 22.05 -25.84 1.88
N VAL A 93 22.98 -26.26 2.73
CA VAL A 93 24.39 -25.86 2.68
C VAL A 93 25.16 -26.79 1.74
N LYS A 94 25.82 -26.21 0.74
CA LYS A 94 26.66 -26.91 -0.21
C LYS A 94 28.08 -26.37 -0.16
N THR A 95 29.04 -27.29 -0.09
CA THR A 95 30.46 -26.94 -0.08
C THR A 95 31.09 -27.32 -1.42
N THR A 96 32.07 -26.53 -1.87
CA THR A 96 32.86 -26.81 -3.06
C THR A 96 34.29 -26.38 -2.79
N VAL A 97 35.24 -27.27 -3.05
CA VAL A 97 36.66 -26.97 -2.91
C VAL A 97 37.29 -26.98 -4.31
N VAL A 98 38.09 -25.97 -4.62
CA VAL A 98 38.81 -25.84 -5.88
C VAL A 98 40.30 -25.71 -5.56
N ALA A 99 41.12 -26.60 -6.11
CA ALA A 99 42.56 -26.59 -5.96
C ALA A 99 43.20 -26.32 -7.32
N GLY A 100 43.77 -25.13 -7.51
CA GLY A 100 44.29 -24.70 -8.80
C GLY A 100 43.19 -24.60 -9.87
N LEU A 101 43.23 -25.48 -10.87
CA LEU A 101 42.23 -25.54 -11.95
C LEU A 101 41.18 -26.66 -11.76
N ASP A 102 41.39 -27.53 -10.76
CA ASP A 102 40.57 -28.71 -10.57
C ASP A 102 39.55 -28.49 -9.44
N ARG A 103 38.29 -28.81 -9.73
CA ARG A 103 37.23 -28.86 -8.73
C ARG A 103 37.27 -30.22 -8.03
N LEU A 104 37.50 -30.21 -6.72
CA LEU A 104 37.47 -31.41 -5.90
C LEU A 104 36.03 -31.71 -5.50
N GLU A 105 35.60 -32.97 -5.60
CA GLU A 105 34.37 -33.43 -4.97
C GLU A 105 34.63 -33.61 -3.47
N ALA A 106 34.72 -32.49 -2.76
CA ALA A 106 34.87 -32.49 -1.31
C ALA A 106 33.53 -32.91 -0.67
N SER A 107 33.50 -34.07 -0.03
CA SER A 107 32.42 -34.44 0.86
C SER A 107 32.56 -33.65 2.16
N ALA A 108 31.49 -32.99 2.55
CA ALA A 108 31.47 -32.07 3.69
C ALA A 108 30.18 -32.26 4.47
N GLN A 109 30.27 -32.19 5.80
CA GLN A 109 29.14 -32.22 6.70
C GLN A 109 28.88 -30.81 7.20
N ALA A 110 27.67 -30.30 6.96
CA ALA A 110 27.22 -29.02 7.48
C ALA A 110 26.34 -29.23 8.71
N THR A 111 26.61 -28.51 9.79
CA THR A 111 25.73 -28.38 10.96
C THR A 111 25.40 -26.92 11.18
N VAL A 112 24.18 -26.66 11.67
CA VAL A 112 23.69 -25.30 11.91
C VAL A 112 23.27 -25.21 13.36
N GLU A 113 23.88 -24.28 14.10
CA GLU A 113 23.55 -23.99 15.49
C GLU A 113 23.10 -22.53 15.60
N GLY A 114 21.78 -22.32 15.61
CA GLY A 114 21.20 -20.97 15.59
C GLY A 114 21.54 -20.23 14.28
N THR A 115 22.42 -19.22 14.36
CA THR A 115 22.90 -18.45 13.20
C THR A 115 24.30 -18.86 12.76
N THR A 116 24.93 -19.81 13.44
CA THR A 116 26.28 -20.26 13.09
C THR A 116 26.21 -21.49 12.19
N VAL A 117 26.90 -21.42 11.05
CA VAL A 117 27.03 -22.53 10.09
C VAL A 117 28.42 -23.11 10.24
N ASN A 118 28.50 -24.36 10.67
CA ASN A 118 29.73 -25.12 10.78
C ASN A 118 29.81 -26.09 9.60
N VAL A 119 30.89 -26.04 8.85
CA VAL A 119 31.16 -26.95 7.73
C VAL A 119 32.46 -27.69 8.02
N THR A 120 32.37 -29.00 8.17
CA THR A 120 33.54 -29.88 8.35
C THR A 120 33.77 -30.65 7.06
N LEU A 121 34.99 -30.61 6.54
CA LEU A 121 35.41 -31.38 5.37
C LEU A 121 35.83 -32.78 5.81
N ASP A 122 35.40 -33.83 5.10
CA ASP A 122 35.83 -35.20 5.42
C ASP A 122 37.33 -35.40 5.13
N GLU A 123 37.83 -34.73 4.09
CA GLU A 123 39.26 -34.61 3.79
C GLU A 123 39.66 -33.13 3.83
N PRO A 124 40.74 -32.75 4.55
CA PRO A 124 41.20 -31.37 4.61
C PRO A 124 41.48 -30.79 3.22
N ALA A 125 40.99 -29.58 2.95
CA ALA A 125 41.28 -28.86 1.72
C ALA A 125 42.80 -28.61 1.61
N PRO A 126 43.41 -28.86 0.44
CA PRO A 126 44.85 -28.70 0.27
C PRO A 126 45.26 -27.22 0.38
N ALA A 127 46.54 -26.98 0.66
CA ALA A 127 47.07 -25.62 0.77
C ALA A 127 46.86 -24.82 -0.53
N GLY A 128 46.52 -23.53 -0.38
CA GLY A 128 46.16 -22.65 -1.49
C GLY A 128 44.78 -22.89 -2.10
N ALA A 129 43.98 -23.85 -1.60
CA ALA A 129 42.67 -24.14 -2.17
C ALA A 129 41.62 -23.07 -1.84
N LEU A 130 40.70 -22.86 -2.77
CA LEU A 130 39.52 -22.04 -2.60
C LEU A 130 38.38 -22.89 -2.06
N VAL A 131 37.88 -22.52 -0.88
CA VAL A 131 36.71 -23.13 -0.25
C VAL A 131 35.51 -22.21 -0.48
N MET A 132 34.48 -22.75 -1.12
CA MET A 132 33.22 -22.05 -1.37
C MET A 132 32.09 -22.73 -0.61
N ILE A 133 31.36 -21.96 0.19
CA ILE A 133 30.20 -22.43 0.95
C ILE A 133 28.96 -21.68 0.45
N GLU A 134 28.05 -22.41 -0.18
CA GLU A 134 26.77 -21.92 -0.68
C GLU A 134 25.65 -22.34 0.27
N CYS A 135 25.09 -21.40 1.00
CA CYS A 135 23.89 -21.62 1.78
C CYS A 135 22.66 -21.23 0.95
N ASN A 136 21.87 -22.22 0.54
CA ASN A 136 20.66 -22.00 -0.24
C ASN A 136 19.46 -21.75 0.67
N ARG A 137 18.44 -21.06 0.15
CA ARG A 137 17.17 -20.78 0.86
C ARG A 137 17.34 -20.07 2.21
N THR A 138 18.43 -19.33 2.39
CA THR A 138 18.71 -18.54 3.59
C THR A 138 17.73 -17.38 3.72
N LEU A 139 17.11 -17.21 4.88
CA LEU A 139 16.32 -16.01 5.20
C LEU A 139 17.20 -15.06 6.00
N LEU A 140 17.55 -13.91 5.40
CA LEU A 140 18.31 -12.85 6.07
C LEU A 140 17.40 -12.01 6.99
N PRO A 141 17.97 -11.20 7.91
CA PRO A 141 17.17 -10.48 8.91
C PRO A 141 16.10 -9.58 8.29
N GLY A 142 14.85 -9.74 8.72
CA GLY A 142 13.69 -9.02 8.17
C GLY A 142 13.71 -7.51 8.41
N GLY A 143 14.44 -7.05 9.42
CA GLY A 143 14.65 -5.62 9.70
C GLY A 143 15.60 -4.92 8.73
N GLY A 144 16.33 -5.69 7.91
CA GLY A 144 17.38 -5.17 7.04
C GLY A 144 18.62 -4.71 7.82
N GLY A 145 19.63 -4.25 7.10
CA GLY A 145 20.90 -3.80 7.65
C GLY A 145 22.08 -4.07 6.72
N SER A 146 23.23 -3.53 7.08
CA SER A 146 24.51 -3.85 6.43
C SER A 146 25.26 -4.84 7.29
N PHE A 147 25.56 -6.01 6.72
CA PHE A 147 26.16 -7.11 7.46
C PHE A 147 27.46 -7.57 6.80
N GLY A 148 28.55 -7.58 7.57
CA GLY A 148 29.76 -8.34 7.26
C GLY A 148 29.72 -9.67 8.02
N LEU A 149 30.60 -10.61 7.65
CA LEU A 149 30.67 -11.90 8.35
C LEU A 149 32.00 -12.14 8.98
N ALA A 150 31.91 -12.50 10.25
CA ALA A 150 32.99 -13.09 11.00
C ALA A 150 32.79 -14.61 11.09
N GLY A 151 33.84 -15.31 11.43
CA GLY A 151 33.85 -16.74 11.56
C GLY A 151 35.15 -17.23 12.17
N THR A 152 35.37 -18.53 12.14
CA THR A 152 36.63 -19.16 12.49
C THR A 152 36.89 -20.32 11.55
N TYR A 153 38.13 -20.68 11.30
CA TYR A 153 38.46 -21.91 10.58
C TYR A 153 39.42 -22.77 11.39
N THR A 154 39.44 -24.06 11.10
CA THR A 154 40.31 -25.03 11.76
C THR A 154 41.20 -25.70 10.73
N THR A 155 42.49 -25.78 11.01
CA THR A 155 43.48 -26.42 10.13
C THR A 155 43.48 -27.94 10.32
N ALA A 156 44.13 -28.65 9.40
CA ALA A 156 44.36 -30.10 9.52
C ALA A 156 45.10 -30.48 10.82
N ASP A 157 45.93 -29.57 11.35
CA ASP A 157 46.69 -29.75 12.60
C ASP A 157 45.85 -29.43 13.86
N GLY A 158 44.57 -29.08 13.68
CA GLY A 158 43.63 -28.80 14.77
C GLY A 158 43.78 -27.41 15.40
N GLN A 159 44.58 -26.52 14.81
CA GLN A 159 44.65 -25.11 15.24
C GLN A 159 43.41 -24.36 14.75
N GLN A 160 42.82 -23.53 15.61
CA GLN A 160 41.67 -22.69 15.26
C GLN A 160 42.13 -21.24 15.10
N HIS A 161 41.69 -20.62 14.01
CA HIS A 161 42.03 -19.25 13.65
C HIS A 161 40.76 -18.42 13.42
N ASP A 162 40.81 -17.16 13.86
CA ASP A 162 39.70 -16.23 13.69
C ASP A 162 39.66 -15.65 12.27
N MET A 163 38.45 -15.56 11.71
CA MET A 163 38.15 -14.81 10.49
C MET A 163 37.34 -13.57 10.90
N PRO A 164 37.98 -12.40 11.07
CA PRO A 164 37.26 -11.18 11.43
C PRO A 164 36.34 -10.73 10.29
N ALA A 165 35.36 -9.90 10.64
CA ALA A 165 34.46 -9.32 9.65
C ALA A 165 35.25 -8.49 8.62
N THR A 166 35.13 -8.87 7.35
CA THR A 166 35.76 -8.17 6.23
C THR A 166 35.01 -6.87 5.90
N ASP A 167 35.65 -5.95 5.17
CA ASP A 167 35.02 -4.70 4.69
C ASP A 167 33.89 -4.94 3.67
N GLN A 168 33.75 -6.17 3.17
CA GLN A 168 32.67 -6.56 2.27
C GLN A 168 31.37 -6.77 3.04
N VAL A 169 30.40 -5.88 2.83
CA VAL A 169 29.08 -5.95 3.47
C VAL A 169 27.97 -6.25 2.48
N ILE A 170 26.96 -7.02 2.93
CA ILE A 170 25.67 -7.11 2.22
C ILE A 170 24.73 -6.09 2.80
N ASN A 171 24.13 -5.30 1.91
CA ASN A 171 22.98 -4.47 2.23
C ASN A 171 21.69 -5.26 2.04
N VAL A 172 21.04 -5.59 3.15
CA VAL A 172 19.74 -6.23 3.18
C VAL A 172 18.67 -5.16 3.38
N VAL A 173 17.73 -5.07 2.46
CA VAL A 173 16.58 -4.18 2.59
C VAL A 173 15.54 -4.82 3.49
N GLY A 174 15.15 -4.10 4.54
CA GLY A 174 14.13 -4.56 5.47
C GLY A 174 12.77 -4.70 4.79
N THR A 175 12.04 -5.74 5.18
CA THR A 175 10.66 -5.98 4.76
C THR A 175 9.69 -5.33 5.74
N SER A 176 8.62 -4.73 5.24
CA SER A 176 7.58 -4.14 6.10
C SER A 176 6.94 -5.22 6.99
N PRO A 177 6.40 -4.87 8.18
CA PRO A 177 5.71 -5.85 9.05
C PRO A 177 4.57 -6.59 8.34
N ALA A 178 3.87 -5.92 7.41
CA ALA A 178 2.82 -6.54 6.61
C ALA A 178 3.38 -7.57 5.61
N GLU A 179 4.56 -7.31 5.06
CA GLU A 179 5.24 -8.25 4.15
C GLU A 179 5.76 -9.48 4.91
N GLN A 180 6.30 -9.27 6.12
CA GLN A 180 6.70 -10.38 7.00
C GLN A 180 5.50 -11.25 7.37
N LEU A 181 4.37 -10.62 7.74
CA LEU A 181 3.14 -11.35 8.06
C LEU A 181 2.56 -12.07 6.82
N SER A 182 2.68 -11.47 5.63
CA SER A 182 2.29 -12.09 4.36
C SER A 182 3.12 -13.35 4.07
N SER A 183 4.44 -13.26 4.22
CA SER A 183 5.35 -14.40 4.06
C SER A 183 5.02 -15.52 5.05
N TRP A 184 4.83 -15.18 6.33
CA TRP A 184 4.40 -16.13 7.35
C TRP A 184 3.05 -16.79 7.03
N LEU A 185 2.07 -16.02 6.54
CA LEU A 185 0.75 -16.53 6.13
C LEU A 185 0.87 -17.50 4.95
N ALA A 186 1.72 -17.21 3.97
CA ALA A 186 1.90 -18.04 2.79
C ALA A 186 2.36 -19.47 3.14
N ASP A 187 3.13 -19.62 4.22
CA ASP A 187 3.62 -20.92 4.67
C ASP A 187 2.59 -21.75 5.43
N GLN A 188 1.49 -21.16 5.92
CA GLN A 188 0.50 -21.87 6.71
C GLN A 188 -0.34 -22.84 5.87
N ASP A 189 -0.52 -24.07 6.38
CA ASP A 189 -1.27 -25.12 5.67
C ASP A 189 -2.73 -24.73 5.39
N TRP A 190 -3.37 -24.00 6.32
CA TRP A 190 -4.74 -23.53 6.13
C TRP A 190 -4.85 -22.46 5.03
N VAL A 191 -3.81 -21.64 4.82
CA VAL A 191 -3.78 -20.64 3.73
C VAL A 191 -3.59 -21.35 2.39
N LYS A 192 -2.72 -22.36 2.33
CA LYS A 192 -2.56 -23.21 1.14
C LYS A 192 -3.87 -23.94 0.79
N ALA A 193 -4.57 -24.47 1.80
CA ALA A 193 -5.88 -25.10 1.62
C ALA A 193 -6.95 -24.07 1.19
N TRP A 194 -6.97 -22.88 1.78
CA TRP A 194 -7.85 -21.77 1.39
C TRP A 194 -7.64 -21.37 -0.08
N ASN A 195 -6.39 -21.19 -0.48
CA ASN A 195 -6.01 -20.76 -1.82
C ASN A 195 -6.17 -21.86 -2.89
N THR A 196 -6.43 -23.11 -2.48
CA THR A 196 -6.83 -24.17 -3.42
C THR A 196 -8.19 -23.87 -4.06
N ASN A 197 -9.08 -23.17 -3.34
CA ASN A 197 -10.33 -22.68 -3.92
C ASN A 197 -10.05 -21.42 -4.77
N LYS A 198 -10.25 -21.53 -6.08
CA LYS A 198 -10.00 -20.43 -7.03
C LYS A 198 -10.73 -19.13 -6.68
N PHE A 199 -11.96 -19.20 -6.18
CA PHE A 199 -12.72 -18.02 -5.81
C PHE A 199 -12.11 -17.35 -4.56
N LEU A 200 -11.80 -18.13 -3.52
CA LEU A 200 -11.16 -17.61 -2.31
C LEU A 200 -9.78 -17.04 -2.60
N HIS A 201 -8.98 -17.71 -3.43
CA HIS A 201 -7.69 -17.19 -3.85
C HIS A 201 -7.82 -15.88 -4.63
N LEU A 202 -8.74 -15.78 -5.59
CA LEU A 202 -8.85 -14.58 -6.42
C LEU A 202 -9.45 -13.37 -5.70
N PHE A 203 -10.36 -13.58 -4.74
CA PHE A 203 -11.10 -12.48 -4.10
C PHE A 203 -10.70 -12.23 -2.64
N PHE A 204 -10.16 -13.23 -1.95
CA PHE A 204 -9.91 -13.20 -0.50
C PHE A 204 -8.56 -13.84 -0.14
N ASP A 205 -7.51 -13.58 -0.92
CA ASP A 205 -6.19 -14.12 -0.58
C ASP A 205 -5.68 -13.50 0.73
N PRO A 206 -5.47 -14.28 1.80
CA PRO A 206 -5.04 -13.76 3.09
C PRO A 206 -3.71 -13.00 3.02
N THR A 207 -2.78 -13.45 2.17
CA THR A 207 -1.45 -12.83 2.01
C THR A 207 -1.59 -11.43 1.41
N LEU A 208 -2.39 -11.31 0.35
CA LEU A 208 -2.64 -10.02 -0.31
C LEU A 208 -3.51 -9.09 0.51
N ILE A 209 -4.42 -9.59 1.35
CA ILE A 209 -5.19 -8.73 2.25
C ILE A 209 -4.25 -7.96 3.18
N VAL A 210 -3.31 -8.67 3.80
CA VAL A 210 -2.40 -8.08 4.79
C VAL A 210 -1.46 -7.04 4.17
N THR A 211 -0.94 -7.29 2.97
CA THR A 211 -0.07 -6.33 2.27
C THR A 211 -0.86 -5.17 1.67
N SER A 212 -2.09 -5.41 1.20
CA SER A 212 -2.92 -4.38 0.56
C SER A 212 -3.45 -3.36 1.57
N VAL A 213 -3.84 -3.77 2.78
CA VAL A 213 -4.39 -2.83 3.78
C VAL A 213 -3.50 -1.60 3.99
N PRO A 214 -2.21 -1.72 4.38
CA PRO A 214 -1.35 -0.55 4.57
C PRO A 214 -1.03 0.16 3.25
N ALA A 215 -0.90 -0.57 2.14
CA ALA A 215 -0.63 0.03 0.83
C ALA A 215 -1.77 0.95 0.35
N LEU A 216 -3.03 0.61 0.68
CA LEU A 216 -4.21 1.38 0.29
C LEU A 216 -4.49 2.60 1.17
N VAL A 217 -3.91 2.69 2.37
CA VAL A 217 -4.14 3.81 3.30
C VAL A 217 -3.80 5.16 2.65
N ALA A 218 -2.70 5.24 1.89
CA ALA A 218 -2.31 6.47 1.22
C ALA A 218 -3.39 6.95 0.23
N GLY A 219 -3.87 6.07 -0.65
CA GLY A 219 -4.95 6.38 -1.58
C GLY A 219 -6.28 6.70 -0.89
N TRP A 220 -6.58 6.02 0.21
CA TRP A 220 -7.76 6.31 1.04
C TRP A 220 -7.70 7.72 1.65
N LEU A 221 -6.55 8.14 2.17
CA LEU A 221 -6.33 9.50 2.69
C LEU A 221 -6.46 10.56 1.60
N VAL A 222 -5.97 10.28 0.38
CA VAL A 222 -6.18 11.17 -0.78
C VAL A 222 -7.67 11.30 -1.09
N SER A 223 -8.41 10.19 -1.13
CA SER A 223 -9.86 10.19 -1.36
C SER A 223 -10.61 11.04 -0.32
N ILE A 224 -10.26 10.88 0.95
CA ILE A 224 -10.81 11.69 2.05
C ILE A 224 -10.43 13.16 1.89
N GLY A 225 -9.17 13.46 1.59
CA GLY A 225 -8.68 14.83 1.39
C GLY A 225 -9.44 15.55 0.27
N ILE A 226 -9.68 14.87 -0.84
CA ILE A 226 -10.47 15.41 -1.96
C ILE A 226 -11.87 15.81 -1.48
N VAL A 227 -12.57 14.94 -0.74
CA VAL A 227 -13.94 15.20 -0.28
C VAL A 227 -13.98 16.30 0.78
N ILE A 228 -13.07 16.26 1.76
CA ILE A 228 -13.00 17.24 2.85
C ILE A 228 -12.72 18.65 2.31
N ILE A 229 -12.02 18.79 1.18
CA ILE A 229 -11.82 20.08 0.52
C ILE A 229 -12.99 20.43 -0.40
N SER A 230 -13.43 19.47 -1.23
CA SER A 230 -14.42 19.73 -2.27
C SER A 230 -15.81 20.01 -1.71
N PHE A 231 -16.25 19.23 -0.71
CA PHE A 231 -17.62 19.35 -0.21
C PHE A 231 -17.87 20.71 0.49
N PRO A 232 -16.98 21.21 1.38
CA PRO A 232 -17.16 22.54 1.97
C PRO A 232 -17.14 23.68 0.96
N LEU A 233 -16.39 23.55 -0.15
CA LEU A 233 -16.40 24.53 -1.25
C LEU A 233 -17.68 24.43 -2.10
N ALA A 234 -18.23 23.23 -2.25
CA ALA A 234 -19.48 23.00 -2.97
C ALA A 234 -20.70 23.60 -2.24
N ILE A 235 -20.69 23.68 -0.91
CA ILE A 235 -21.79 24.24 -0.09
C ILE A 235 -22.12 25.70 -0.45
N PRO A 236 -21.19 26.68 -0.35
CA PRO A 236 -21.48 28.07 -0.68
C PRO A 236 -21.82 28.25 -2.16
N LEU A 237 -21.17 27.49 -3.06
CA LEU A 237 -21.50 27.52 -4.49
C LEU A 237 -22.92 26.98 -4.75
N GLY A 238 -23.30 25.87 -4.12
CA GLY A 238 -24.64 25.33 -4.24
C GLY A 238 -25.70 26.29 -3.70
N LEU A 239 -25.43 26.96 -2.58
CA LEU A 239 -26.33 27.98 -2.04
C LEU A 239 -26.47 29.18 -3.01
N LEU A 240 -25.37 29.62 -3.60
CA LEU A 240 -25.37 30.66 -4.64
C LEU A 240 -26.23 30.25 -5.85
N TRP A 241 -26.01 29.05 -6.39
CA TRP A 241 -26.79 28.51 -7.51
C TRP A 241 -28.27 28.36 -7.16
N SER A 242 -28.59 27.99 -5.92
CA SER A 242 -29.96 27.92 -5.41
C SER A 242 -30.64 29.29 -5.46
N PHE A 243 -29.98 30.35 -5.00
CA PHE A 243 -30.51 31.72 -5.06
C PHE A 243 -30.67 32.22 -6.49
N LEU A 244 -29.71 31.95 -7.38
CA LEU A 244 -29.83 32.30 -8.80
C LEU A 244 -31.07 31.62 -9.40
N ARG A 245 -31.25 30.32 -9.17
CA ARG A 245 -32.41 29.56 -9.66
C ARG A 245 -33.76 30.06 -9.11
N MET A 246 -33.79 30.64 -7.92
CA MET A 246 -35.00 31.20 -7.30
C MET A 246 -35.20 32.70 -7.57
N ALA A 247 -34.28 33.35 -8.29
CA ALA A 247 -34.33 34.79 -8.51
C ALA A 247 -35.63 35.20 -9.22
N LYS A 248 -36.16 36.38 -8.86
CA LYS A 248 -37.36 36.96 -9.51
C LYS A 248 -37.08 37.37 -10.96
N SER A 249 -35.88 37.89 -11.23
CA SER A 249 -35.45 38.28 -12.57
C SER A 249 -35.22 37.05 -13.45
N ARG A 250 -35.55 37.16 -14.75
CA ARG A 250 -35.42 36.07 -15.71
C ARG A 250 -33.97 35.68 -15.98
N ILE A 251 -33.04 36.64 -16.00
CA ILE A 251 -31.64 36.39 -16.38
C ILE A 251 -30.90 35.53 -15.33
N PRO A 252 -30.84 35.90 -14.03
CA PRO A 252 -30.14 35.07 -13.04
C PRO A 252 -30.79 33.70 -12.88
N ARG A 253 -32.13 33.66 -13.00
CA ARG A 253 -32.90 32.41 -13.01
C ARG A 253 -32.48 31.50 -14.15
N ALA A 254 -32.36 32.03 -15.36
CA ALA A 254 -31.94 31.27 -16.53
C ALA A 254 -30.50 30.75 -16.36
N ILE A 255 -29.57 31.58 -15.89
CA ILE A 255 -28.17 31.19 -15.67
C ILE A 255 -28.08 30.03 -14.67
N GLY A 256 -28.68 30.20 -13.48
CA GLY A 256 -28.69 29.14 -12.46
C GLY A 256 -29.44 27.89 -12.95
N ALA A 257 -30.49 28.06 -13.74
CA ALA A 257 -31.22 26.94 -14.32
C ALA A 257 -30.38 26.12 -15.30
N THR A 258 -29.71 26.80 -16.22
CA THR A 258 -28.87 26.18 -17.24
C THR A 258 -27.72 25.42 -16.58
N TYR A 259 -27.00 26.03 -15.64
CA TYR A 259 -25.92 25.38 -14.91
C TYR A 259 -26.38 24.08 -14.24
N ILE A 260 -27.43 24.16 -13.40
CA ILE A 260 -27.95 23.00 -12.67
C ILE A 260 -28.41 21.90 -13.63
N ASN A 261 -29.14 22.27 -14.69
CA ASN A 261 -29.67 21.30 -15.66
C ASN A 261 -28.55 20.60 -16.44
N ILE A 262 -27.50 21.31 -16.86
CA ILE A 262 -26.36 20.72 -17.60
C ILE A 262 -25.56 19.81 -16.68
N VAL A 263 -25.17 20.29 -15.50
CA VAL A 263 -24.30 19.53 -14.59
C VAL A 263 -24.99 18.28 -14.06
N ARG A 264 -26.27 18.36 -13.69
CA ARG A 264 -27.04 17.17 -13.25
C ARG A 264 -27.52 16.30 -14.42
N GLY A 265 -27.61 16.87 -15.62
CA GLY A 265 -28.01 16.15 -16.84
C GLY A 265 -26.86 15.41 -17.51
N THR A 266 -25.62 15.61 -17.06
CA THR A 266 -24.42 14.97 -17.64
C THR A 266 -23.76 14.04 -16.61
N PRO A 267 -23.25 12.86 -17.02
CA PRO A 267 -22.54 11.97 -16.11
C PRO A 267 -21.27 12.62 -15.53
N LEU A 268 -21.02 12.46 -14.23
CA LEU A 268 -19.78 12.94 -13.59
C LEU A 268 -18.53 12.35 -14.27
N PHE A 269 -18.58 11.08 -14.66
CA PHE A 269 -17.50 10.43 -15.40
C PHE A 269 -17.12 11.19 -16.69
N LEU A 270 -18.12 11.66 -17.45
CA LEU A 270 -17.90 12.47 -18.65
C LEU A 270 -17.31 13.84 -18.31
N GLN A 271 -17.79 14.48 -17.23
CA GLN A 271 -17.25 15.77 -16.76
C GLN A 271 -15.77 15.66 -16.41
N LEU A 272 -15.36 14.57 -15.74
CA LEU A 272 -13.95 14.28 -15.45
C LEU A 272 -13.14 14.11 -16.73
N TYR A 273 -13.62 13.33 -17.70
CA TYR A 273 -12.91 13.13 -18.96
C TYR A 273 -12.72 14.43 -19.74
N ILE A 274 -13.77 15.26 -19.83
CA ILE A 274 -13.67 16.56 -20.51
C ILE A 274 -12.65 17.46 -19.78
N ALA A 275 -12.65 17.47 -18.45
CA ALA A 275 -11.70 18.27 -17.69
C ALA A 275 -10.26 17.77 -17.86
N PHE A 276 -10.00 16.49 -17.63
CA PHE A 276 -8.66 15.91 -17.59
C PHE A 276 -8.04 15.70 -18.97
N PHE A 277 -8.83 15.51 -20.01
CA PHE A 277 -8.31 15.36 -21.38
C PHE A 277 -8.55 16.60 -22.24
N GLY A 278 -9.62 17.37 -22.01
CA GLY A 278 -9.95 18.56 -22.79
C GLY A 278 -9.13 19.79 -22.40
N LEU A 279 -8.96 20.10 -21.11
CA LEU A 279 -8.20 21.29 -20.68
C LEU A 279 -6.72 21.22 -21.08
N PRO A 280 -6.02 20.08 -20.97
CA PRO A 280 -4.63 19.99 -21.44
C PRO A 280 -4.48 20.21 -22.94
N LEU A 281 -5.47 19.81 -23.76
CA LEU A 281 -5.47 20.11 -25.21
C LEU A 281 -5.55 21.60 -25.51
N MET A 282 -6.06 22.41 -24.57
CA MET A 282 -6.06 23.86 -24.64
C MET A 282 -4.80 24.51 -24.06
N GLY A 283 -3.81 23.71 -23.63
CA GLY A 283 -2.56 24.19 -23.01
C GLY A 283 -2.68 24.53 -21.52
N MET A 284 -3.81 24.24 -20.88
CA MET A 284 -3.99 24.45 -19.43
C MET A 284 -3.61 23.18 -18.68
N GLN A 285 -2.48 23.21 -17.97
CA GLN A 285 -2.05 22.13 -17.09
C GLN A 285 -2.33 22.52 -15.64
N MET A 286 -2.97 21.61 -14.92
CA MET A 286 -3.28 21.76 -13.50
C MET A 286 -2.89 20.48 -12.79
N ASP A 287 -2.61 20.62 -11.49
CA ASP A 287 -2.45 19.46 -10.63
C ASP A 287 -3.72 18.59 -10.65
N ASN A 288 -3.53 17.27 -10.74
CA ASN A 288 -4.61 16.29 -10.88
C ASN A 288 -5.56 16.29 -9.68
N PHE A 289 -5.03 16.48 -8.46
CA PHE A 289 -5.85 16.57 -7.25
C PHE A 289 -6.72 17.82 -7.29
N VAL A 290 -6.14 18.97 -7.65
CA VAL A 290 -6.87 20.25 -7.77
C VAL A 290 -7.95 20.16 -8.85
N LEU A 291 -7.62 19.62 -10.02
CA LEU A 291 -8.57 19.49 -11.11
C LEU A 291 -9.73 18.55 -10.76
N GLY A 292 -9.42 17.40 -10.14
CA GLY A 292 -10.42 16.47 -9.62
C GLY A 292 -11.35 17.12 -8.60
N ALA A 293 -10.77 17.88 -7.66
CA ALA A 293 -11.54 18.64 -6.66
C ALA A 293 -12.46 19.66 -7.32
N ILE A 294 -11.99 20.44 -8.30
CA ILE A 294 -12.82 21.43 -9.02
C ILE A 294 -14.01 20.76 -9.69
N VAL A 295 -13.81 19.64 -10.39
CA VAL A 295 -14.91 18.93 -11.06
C VAL A 295 -15.93 18.43 -10.03
N LEU A 296 -15.49 17.84 -8.92
CA LEU A 296 -16.37 17.39 -7.84
C LEU A 296 -17.12 18.55 -7.16
N VAL A 297 -16.46 19.69 -6.95
CA VAL A 297 -17.07 20.92 -6.44
C VAL A 297 -18.18 21.38 -7.37
N MET A 298 -17.91 21.46 -8.68
CA MET A 298 -18.92 21.86 -9.66
C MET A 298 -20.10 20.89 -9.65
N ASN A 299 -19.82 19.59 -9.73
CA ASN A 299 -20.84 18.56 -9.76
C ASN A 299 -21.76 18.63 -8.52
N SER A 300 -21.16 18.54 -7.34
CA SER A 300 -21.92 18.51 -6.09
C SER A 300 -22.60 19.85 -5.79
N SER A 301 -22.04 20.99 -6.21
CA SER A 301 -22.70 22.28 -6.02
C SER A 301 -24.05 22.35 -6.77
N ALA A 302 -24.17 21.70 -7.93
CA ALA A 302 -25.44 21.65 -8.66
C ALA A 302 -26.49 20.79 -7.95
N TYR A 303 -26.10 19.67 -7.33
CA TYR A 303 -26.99 18.85 -6.49
C TYR A 303 -27.38 19.58 -5.20
N LEU A 304 -26.41 20.19 -4.52
CA LEU A 304 -26.63 21.01 -3.33
C LEU A 304 -27.57 22.18 -3.62
N ALA A 305 -27.49 22.81 -4.80
CA ALA A 305 -28.40 23.89 -5.18
C ALA A 305 -29.87 23.48 -5.14
N GLU A 306 -30.18 22.28 -5.62
CA GLU A 306 -31.53 21.71 -5.62
C GLU A 306 -31.95 21.25 -4.23
N ILE A 307 -31.03 20.70 -3.44
CA ILE A 307 -31.26 20.38 -2.03
C ILE A 307 -31.63 21.66 -1.25
N PHE A 308 -30.86 22.74 -1.38
CA PHE A 308 -31.16 24.02 -0.74
C PHE A 308 -32.47 24.62 -1.24
N ARG A 309 -32.73 24.55 -2.55
CA ARG A 309 -33.97 25.07 -3.15
C ARG A 309 -35.19 24.34 -2.59
N ALA A 310 -35.14 23.02 -2.55
CA ALA A 310 -36.20 22.19 -1.97
C ALA A 310 -36.37 22.44 -0.47
N GLY A 311 -35.25 22.59 0.26
CA GLY A 311 -35.25 22.94 1.68
C GLY A 311 -35.96 24.27 1.95
N ILE A 312 -35.64 25.31 1.18
CA ILE A 312 -36.24 26.66 1.31
C ILE A 312 -37.73 26.60 0.98
N GLN A 313 -38.10 25.91 -0.10
CA GLN A 313 -39.50 25.76 -0.51
C GLN A 313 -40.34 24.93 0.46
N SER A 314 -39.71 24.08 1.27
CA SER A 314 -40.42 23.29 2.30
C SER A 314 -40.91 24.15 3.47
N ILE A 315 -40.37 25.36 3.67
CA ILE A 315 -40.76 26.24 4.78
C ILE A 315 -42.19 26.74 4.57
N ASN A 316 -43.00 26.73 5.63
CA ASN A 316 -44.39 27.18 5.57
C ASN A 316 -44.46 28.66 5.14
N LYS A 317 -45.30 28.97 4.14
CA LYS A 317 -45.54 30.34 3.65
C LYS A 317 -45.88 31.33 4.78
N GLY A 318 -46.57 30.89 5.83
CA GLY A 318 -46.88 31.70 7.00
C GLY A 318 -45.65 32.26 7.73
N GLN A 319 -44.48 31.60 7.65
CA GLN A 319 -43.23 32.14 8.19
C GLN A 319 -42.74 33.36 7.39
N PHE A 320 -42.91 33.33 6.07
CA PHE A 320 -42.58 34.47 5.21
C PHE A 320 -43.56 35.63 5.42
N GLU A 321 -44.84 35.32 5.61
CA GLU A 321 -45.89 36.31 5.89
C GLU A 321 -45.68 36.94 7.27
N ALA A 322 -45.42 36.16 8.32
CA ALA A 322 -45.15 36.66 9.67
C ALA A 322 -43.91 37.56 9.72
N ALA A 323 -42.80 37.15 9.08
CA ALA A 323 -41.59 37.98 9.00
C ALA A 323 -41.87 39.32 8.30
N ARG A 324 -42.68 39.30 7.23
CA ARG A 324 -43.09 40.52 6.53
C ARG A 324 -44.00 41.41 7.38
N SER A 325 -44.92 40.82 8.16
CA SER A 325 -45.78 41.55 9.10
C SER A 325 -44.98 42.23 10.22
N LEU A 326 -43.80 41.69 10.57
CA LEU A 326 -42.84 42.30 11.50
C LEU A 326 -41.93 43.35 10.84
N GLY A 327 -42.19 43.73 9.58
CA GLY A 327 -41.43 44.76 8.85
C GLY A 327 -40.09 44.29 8.27
N MET A 328 -39.80 42.98 8.30
CA MET A 328 -38.54 42.46 7.75
C MET A 328 -38.55 42.53 6.22
N ASN A 329 -37.45 43.02 5.63
CA ASN A 329 -37.24 42.94 4.19
C ASN A 329 -36.91 41.50 3.75
N GLY A 330 -36.83 41.27 2.43
CA GLY A 330 -36.61 39.92 1.88
C GLY A 330 -35.28 39.29 2.31
N ALA A 331 -34.21 40.08 2.40
CA ALA A 331 -32.88 39.60 2.82
C ALA A 331 -32.87 39.26 4.31
N GLN A 332 -33.45 40.12 5.15
CA GLN A 332 -33.63 39.86 6.58
C GLN A 332 -34.48 38.61 6.82
N THR A 333 -35.61 38.48 6.13
CA THR A 333 -36.47 37.30 6.20
C THR A 333 -35.69 36.04 5.85
N MET A 334 -34.92 36.07 4.76
CA MET A 334 -34.13 34.93 4.32
C MET A 334 -33.04 34.57 5.34
N LEU A 335 -32.23 35.55 5.77
CA LEU A 335 -31.05 35.32 6.61
C LEU A 335 -31.42 34.91 8.05
N PHE A 336 -32.41 35.57 8.65
CA PHE A 336 -32.70 35.40 10.08
C PHE A 336 -33.81 34.38 10.37
N VAL A 337 -34.71 34.13 9.42
CA VAL A 337 -35.88 33.24 9.63
C VAL A 337 -35.76 31.97 8.80
N ILE A 338 -35.56 32.09 7.49
CA ILE A 338 -35.73 30.97 6.55
C ILE A 338 -34.48 30.08 6.46
N ILE A 339 -33.29 30.66 6.30
CA ILE A 339 -32.03 29.92 6.18
C ILE A 339 -31.76 29.05 7.42
N PRO A 340 -31.87 29.55 8.67
CA PRO A 340 -31.60 28.73 9.86
C PRO A 340 -32.52 27.51 9.96
N GLN A 341 -33.78 27.64 9.53
CA GLN A 341 -34.73 26.53 9.48
C GLN A 341 -34.41 25.57 8.32
N THR A 342 -34.05 26.11 7.16
CA THR A 342 -33.67 25.35 5.97
C THR A 342 -32.47 24.46 6.27
N VAL A 343 -31.39 25.02 6.85
CA VAL A 343 -30.17 24.28 7.18
C VAL A 343 -30.51 23.02 7.96
N ARG A 344 -31.29 23.13 9.04
CA ARG A 344 -31.71 21.96 9.84
C ARG A 344 -32.45 20.90 9.03
N ARG A 345 -33.25 21.31 8.04
CA ARG A 345 -34.04 20.40 7.20
C ARG A 345 -33.20 19.70 6.14
N VAL A 346 -32.18 20.36 5.60
CA VAL A 346 -31.39 19.82 4.49
C VAL A 346 -30.19 19.00 4.93
N ILE A 347 -29.71 19.12 6.18
CA ILE A 347 -28.51 18.39 6.63
C ILE A 347 -28.58 16.88 6.33
N PRO A 348 -29.68 16.14 6.59
CA PRO A 348 -29.71 14.70 6.27
C PRO A 348 -29.46 14.40 4.78
N THR A 349 -30.07 15.19 3.88
CA THR A 349 -29.88 15.06 2.44
C THR A 349 -28.48 15.50 2.01
N MET A 350 -27.93 16.54 2.63
CA MET A 350 -26.54 16.97 2.38
C MET A 350 -25.53 15.90 2.83
N THR A 351 -25.75 15.23 3.97
CA THR A 351 -24.88 14.14 4.40
C THR A 351 -24.96 12.95 3.45
N SER A 352 -26.14 12.70 2.85
CA SER A 352 -26.28 11.68 1.79
C SER A 352 -25.47 12.05 0.54
N GLU A 353 -25.50 13.33 0.14
CA GLU A 353 -24.69 13.86 -0.96
C GLU A 353 -23.18 13.78 -0.66
N PHE A 354 -22.76 14.01 0.59
CA PHE A 354 -21.37 13.84 1.01
C PHE A 354 -20.91 12.39 0.85
N ILE A 355 -21.73 11.42 1.27
CA ILE A 355 -21.44 9.98 1.11
C ILE A 355 -21.32 9.63 -0.38
N LEU A 356 -22.20 10.18 -1.22
CA LEU A 356 -22.16 9.96 -2.66
C LEU A 356 -20.86 10.50 -3.26
N MET A 357 -20.50 11.75 -2.96
CA MET A 357 -19.24 12.36 -3.40
C MET A 357 -18.02 11.51 -3.00
N TYR A 358 -18.00 10.98 -1.77
CA TYR A 358 -16.92 10.10 -1.32
C TYR A 358 -16.80 8.82 -2.13
N LYS A 359 -17.92 8.22 -2.56
CA LYS A 359 -17.87 7.07 -3.46
C LYS A 359 -17.46 7.48 -4.87
N ASP A 360 -17.91 8.65 -5.33
CA ASP A 360 -17.63 9.17 -6.66
C ASP A 360 -16.15 9.56 -6.85
N THR A 361 -15.36 9.71 -5.78
CA THR A 361 -13.89 9.88 -5.93
C THR A 361 -13.26 8.69 -6.64
N SER A 362 -13.86 7.49 -6.56
CA SER A 362 -13.39 6.30 -7.30
C SER A 362 -13.33 6.52 -8.81
N LEU A 363 -14.15 7.42 -9.37
CA LEU A 363 -14.14 7.74 -10.80
C LEU A 363 -12.86 8.47 -11.21
N LEU A 364 -12.14 9.09 -10.27
CA LEU A 364 -10.87 9.76 -10.53
C LEU A 364 -9.76 8.76 -10.91
N ALA A 365 -9.88 7.48 -10.54
CA ALA A 365 -8.97 6.42 -10.98
C ALA A 365 -8.93 6.30 -12.51
N ALA A 366 -10.04 6.58 -13.20
CA ALA A 366 -10.11 6.47 -14.65
C ALA A 366 -9.30 7.56 -15.38
N VAL A 367 -9.05 8.68 -14.71
CA VAL A 367 -8.25 9.81 -15.22
C VAL A 367 -6.86 9.86 -14.57
N GLY A 368 -6.46 8.79 -13.89
CA GLY A 368 -5.09 8.61 -13.39
C GLY A 368 -4.77 9.30 -12.06
N VAL A 369 -5.77 9.74 -11.29
CA VAL A 369 -5.53 10.24 -9.94
C VAL A 369 -5.22 9.06 -9.02
N MET A 370 -4.09 9.13 -8.30
CA MET A 370 -3.68 8.11 -7.33
C MET A 370 -4.49 8.22 -6.03
N GLU A 371 -5.78 7.89 -6.10
CA GLU A 371 -6.68 7.70 -4.97
C GLU A 371 -6.93 6.20 -4.68
N LEU A 372 -7.81 5.87 -3.74
CA LEU A 372 -8.01 4.50 -3.23
C LEU A 372 -8.23 3.47 -4.34
N MET A 373 -9.15 3.74 -5.27
CA MET A 373 -9.48 2.82 -6.35
C MET A 373 -8.31 2.64 -7.33
N MET A 374 -7.55 3.70 -7.61
CA MET A 374 -6.35 3.63 -8.44
C MET A 374 -5.23 2.81 -7.79
N TYR A 375 -4.99 2.97 -6.48
CA TYR A 375 -4.02 2.13 -5.77
C TYR A 375 -4.44 0.65 -5.82
N ALA A 376 -5.72 0.34 -5.58
CA ALA A 376 -6.22 -1.03 -5.67
C ALA A 376 -6.08 -1.61 -7.09
N LYS A 377 -6.33 -0.79 -8.12
CA LYS A 377 -6.14 -1.18 -9.52
C LYS A 377 -4.68 -1.47 -9.84
N THR A 378 -3.75 -0.65 -9.36
CA THR A 378 -2.32 -0.85 -9.56
C THR A 378 -1.82 -2.14 -8.91
N ILE A 379 -2.23 -2.40 -7.66
CA ILE A 379 -1.85 -3.65 -6.95
C ILE A 379 -2.47 -4.85 -7.66
N THR A 380 -3.75 -4.79 -8.04
CA THR A 380 -4.42 -5.86 -8.79
C THR A 380 -3.74 -6.17 -10.12
N ALA A 381 -3.31 -5.15 -10.84
CA ALA A 381 -2.58 -5.32 -12.10
C ALA A 381 -1.21 -5.95 -11.89
N ALA A 382 -0.51 -5.62 -10.79
CA ALA A 382 0.79 -6.18 -10.46
C ALA A 382 0.72 -7.64 -9.99
N THR A 383 -0.31 -8.00 -9.23
CA THR A 383 -0.46 -9.35 -8.65
C THR A 383 -1.28 -10.30 -9.52
N GLY A 384 -2.06 -9.79 -10.48
CA GLY A 384 -3.02 -10.59 -11.25
C GLY A 384 -4.21 -11.08 -10.42
N ASN A 385 -4.44 -10.51 -9.23
CA ASN A 385 -5.41 -10.97 -8.25
C ASN A 385 -6.32 -9.81 -7.80
N VAL A 386 -7.64 -10.04 -7.72
CA VAL A 386 -8.64 -8.99 -7.48
C VAL A 386 -8.91 -8.70 -6.00
N THR A 387 -8.28 -9.42 -5.08
CA THR A 387 -8.32 -9.21 -3.63
C THR A 387 -8.13 -7.73 -3.22
N PRO A 388 -7.21 -6.93 -3.81
CA PRO A 388 -7.05 -5.53 -3.44
C PRO A 388 -8.33 -4.69 -3.62
N TYR A 389 -9.21 -5.02 -4.58
CA TYR A 389 -10.50 -4.35 -4.73
C TYR A 389 -11.46 -4.67 -3.58
N ILE A 390 -11.42 -5.88 -3.04
CA ILE A 390 -12.21 -6.26 -1.85
C ILE A 390 -11.72 -5.49 -0.63
N VAL A 391 -10.40 -5.32 -0.47
CA VAL A 391 -9.83 -4.48 0.60
C VAL A 391 -10.26 -3.02 0.42
N ALA A 392 -10.21 -2.48 -0.79
CA ALA A 392 -10.71 -1.14 -1.09
C ALA A 392 -12.21 -0.98 -0.77
N ALA A 393 -13.03 -1.98 -1.06
CA ALA A 393 -14.44 -2.00 -0.66
C ALA A 393 -14.60 -1.90 0.87
N GLY A 394 -13.73 -2.57 1.63
CA GLY A 394 -13.64 -2.43 3.08
C GLY A 394 -13.41 -0.98 3.53
N PHE A 395 -12.46 -0.27 2.90
CA PHE A 395 -12.19 1.14 3.18
C PHE A 395 -13.39 2.05 2.89
N TYR A 396 -14.11 1.81 1.78
CA TYR A 396 -15.36 2.53 1.51
C TYR A 396 -16.42 2.25 2.60
N LEU A 397 -16.56 0.99 3.03
CA LEU A 397 -17.54 0.60 4.06
C LEU A 397 -17.22 1.20 5.44
N ILE A 398 -15.94 1.27 5.81
CA ILE A 398 -15.47 1.89 7.07
C ILE A 398 -15.95 3.33 7.19
N VAL A 399 -16.02 4.09 6.09
CA VAL A 399 -16.48 5.48 6.09
C VAL A 399 -18.01 5.56 5.91
N THR A 400 -18.57 4.78 5.00
CA THR A 400 -19.98 4.91 4.59
C THR A 400 -20.96 4.36 5.63
N ILE A 401 -20.65 3.26 6.33
CA ILE A 401 -21.54 2.67 7.34
C ILE A 401 -21.77 3.63 8.52
N PRO A 402 -20.73 4.21 9.16
CA PRO A 402 -20.93 5.17 10.25
C PRO A 402 -21.73 6.41 9.81
N LEU A 403 -21.45 6.96 8.62
CA LEU A 403 -22.17 8.11 8.09
C LEU A 403 -23.64 7.79 7.79
N THR A 404 -23.93 6.59 7.26
CA THR A 404 -25.31 6.14 7.04
C THR A 404 -26.08 6.01 8.36
N LYS A 405 -25.43 5.47 9.40
CA LYS A 405 -26.01 5.40 10.75
C LYS A 405 -26.26 6.80 11.35
N LEU A 406 -25.36 7.74 11.10
CA LEU A 406 -25.53 9.14 11.48
C LEU A 406 -26.79 9.74 10.81
N ILE A 407 -26.94 9.57 9.49
CA ILE A 407 -28.12 10.03 8.74
C ILE A 407 -29.41 9.47 9.34
N ASN A 408 -29.50 8.15 9.54
CA ASN A 408 -30.68 7.50 10.11
C ASN A 408 -31.04 8.04 11.51
N THR A 409 -30.01 8.39 12.30
CA THR A 409 -30.20 8.99 13.63
C THR A 409 -30.72 10.43 13.52
N MET A 410 -30.22 11.21 12.56
CA MET A 410 -30.69 12.57 12.30
C MET A 410 -32.14 12.59 11.80
N GLU A 411 -32.47 11.70 10.85
CA GLU A 411 -33.83 11.58 10.33
C GLU A 411 -34.84 11.16 11.39
N SER A 412 -34.50 10.17 12.24
CA SER A 412 -35.39 9.73 13.33
C SER A 412 -35.63 10.81 14.38
N ARG A 413 -34.62 11.62 14.71
CA ARG A 413 -34.76 12.78 15.60
C ARG A 413 -35.64 13.87 15.00
N MET A 414 -35.52 14.13 13.70
CA MET A 414 -36.32 15.12 12.99
C MET A 414 -37.77 14.64 12.74
N ALA A 415 -37.97 13.34 12.54
CA ALA A 415 -39.28 12.71 12.39
C ALA A 415 -40.03 12.57 13.73
N GLY A 416 -39.34 12.65 14.87
CA GLY A 416 -39.92 12.57 16.23
C GLY A 416 -41.01 13.60 16.53
N GLY A 417 -41.17 14.66 15.73
CA GLY A 417 -42.30 15.60 15.81
C GLY A 417 -43.61 15.09 15.17
N ARG A 418 -43.57 13.97 14.44
CA ARG A 418 -44.75 13.35 13.82
C ARG A 418 -44.73 11.87 14.16
N ARG A 419 -45.24 11.55 15.34
CA ARG A 419 -45.47 10.18 15.85
C ARG A 419 -46.19 9.37 14.75
N ARG A 420 -45.43 8.62 13.95
CA ARG A 420 -45.99 7.69 12.96
C ARG A 420 -46.62 6.58 13.78
N LYS A 421 -47.96 6.61 13.90
CA LYS A 421 -48.77 5.56 14.50
C LYS A 421 -48.62 4.31 13.63
N LYS A 422 -47.53 3.58 13.80
CA LYS A 422 -47.28 2.30 13.12
C LYS A 422 -47.92 1.20 13.97
N ASN A 423 -49.25 1.23 14.05
CA ASN A 423 -50.06 0.08 14.42
C ASN A 423 -51.05 -0.15 13.27
N LEU A 424 -50.55 -0.78 12.22
CA LEU A 424 -51.32 -1.71 11.42
C LEU A 424 -50.45 -2.95 11.38
N ALA A 425 -50.69 -3.83 12.33
CA ALA A 425 -50.29 -5.22 12.21
C ALA A 425 -50.97 -5.72 10.93
N ILE A 426 -50.17 -5.97 9.90
CA ILE A 426 -50.63 -6.77 8.77
C ILE A 426 -50.65 -8.19 9.32
N THR A 427 -51.84 -8.63 9.76
CA THR A 427 -52.14 -10.04 9.93
C THR A 427 -51.93 -10.73 8.59
N SER A 428 -51.20 -11.84 8.62
CA SER A 428 -50.73 -12.63 7.50
C SER A 428 -51.84 -13.41 6.79
N GLU A 429 -52.86 -12.74 6.25
CA GLU A 429 -54.01 -13.43 5.64
C GLU A 429 -54.48 -12.86 4.29
N GLU A 430 -53.71 -11.99 3.63
CA GLU A 430 -53.98 -11.60 2.23
C GLU A 430 -52.69 -11.64 1.40
N ALA A 431 -52.19 -12.86 1.18
CA ALA A 431 -51.35 -13.18 0.03
C ALA A 431 -52.17 -14.05 -0.92
N VAL A 432 -53.24 -13.48 -1.47
CA VAL A 432 -53.96 -14.11 -2.60
C VAL A 432 -53.14 -13.81 -3.86
N VAL A 433 -52.54 -14.87 -4.39
CA VAL A 433 -51.90 -14.92 -5.72
C VAL A 433 -52.94 -14.46 -6.76
N PRO A 434 -52.64 -13.52 -7.67
CA PRO A 434 -53.55 -13.24 -8.76
C PRO A 434 -53.57 -14.44 -9.69
N ASP A 435 -54.75 -15.04 -9.84
CA ASP A 435 -55.03 -16.17 -10.72
C ASP A 435 -54.54 -15.87 -12.14
N SER A 436 -53.59 -16.69 -12.61
CA SER A 436 -52.86 -16.51 -13.88
C SER A 436 -53.77 -16.54 -15.10
N ASP A 437 -55.00 -17.03 -14.97
CA ASP A 437 -55.96 -17.16 -16.06
C ASP A 437 -56.66 -15.84 -16.40
N ALA A 438 -56.74 -14.89 -15.46
CA ALA A 438 -57.29 -13.56 -15.70
C ALA A 438 -56.33 -12.67 -16.52
N ALA A 439 -55.01 -12.88 -16.38
CA ALA A 439 -54.01 -12.15 -17.15
C ALA A 439 -53.91 -12.67 -18.61
N VAL A 440 -54.09 -13.97 -18.82
CA VAL A 440 -54.06 -14.61 -20.15
C VAL A 440 -55.34 -14.32 -20.94
N SER A 441 -56.51 -14.32 -20.30
CA SER A 441 -57.77 -13.96 -20.98
C SER A 441 -57.83 -12.49 -21.39
N LYS A 442 -57.13 -11.60 -20.67
CA LYS A 442 -57.05 -10.17 -21.00
C LYS A 442 -56.11 -9.87 -22.17
N SER A 443 -55.04 -10.66 -22.36
CA SER A 443 -54.15 -10.52 -23.52
C SER A 443 -54.77 -11.07 -24.81
N LEU A 444 -55.51 -12.19 -24.73
CA LEU A 444 -56.24 -12.78 -25.87
C LEU A 444 -57.38 -11.88 -26.39
N ARG A 445 -58.12 -11.21 -25.50
CA ARG A 445 -59.15 -10.23 -25.92
C ARG A 445 -58.56 -8.98 -26.55
N MET A 446 -57.34 -8.58 -26.16
CA MET A 446 -56.68 -7.40 -26.73
C MET A 446 -56.14 -7.66 -28.14
N SER A 447 -55.76 -8.90 -28.47
CA SER A 447 -55.33 -9.28 -29.83
C SER A 447 -56.49 -9.38 -30.82
N GLU A 448 -57.68 -9.81 -30.38
CA GLU A 448 -58.87 -9.89 -31.25
C GLU A 448 -59.49 -8.51 -31.55
N THR A 449 -59.27 -7.52 -30.68
CA THR A 449 -59.77 -6.15 -30.88
C THR A 449 -58.90 -5.33 -31.84
N LEU A 450 -57.65 -5.74 -32.09
CA LEU A 450 -56.71 -5.07 -33.03
C LEU A 450 -56.74 -5.69 -34.43
N ALA A 451 -57.39 -6.83 -34.62
CA ALA A 451 -57.55 -7.51 -35.92
C ALA A 451 -59.00 -7.39 -36.43
N GLY A 452 -59.47 -6.16 -36.67
CA GLY A 452 -60.78 -5.88 -37.24
C GLY A 452 -60.74 -5.59 -38.75
N SER A 453 -61.25 -6.55 -39.53
CA SER A 453 -61.80 -6.43 -40.90
C SER A 453 -60.97 -5.71 -41.98
N ASN A 454 -60.30 -6.50 -42.83
CA ASN A 454 -60.23 -6.19 -44.26
C ASN A 454 -60.95 -7.29 -45.05
N HIS A 455 -62.23 -7.03 -45.31
CA HIS A 455 -62.96 -7.64 -46.41
C HIS A 455 -62.31 -7.22 -47.73
N ILE A 456 -61.85 -8.18 -48.52
CA ILE A 456 -61.71 -8.01 -49.98
C ILE A 456 -62.58 -9.10 -50.59
N SER A 457 -63.67 -8.68 -51.24
CA SER A 457 -64.51 -9.53 -52.09
C SER A 457 -64.74 -8.80 -53.41
N HIS A 458 -64.28 -9.45 -54.49
CA HIS A 458 -64.53 -9.23 -55.92
C HIS A 458 -64.12 -7.91 -56.57
#